data_AF-A0A9Q3CB98-F1
#
_entry.id   AF-A0A9Q3CB98-F1
#
_cell.length_a   1.000
_cell.length_b   1.000
_cell.length_c   1.000
_cell.angle_alpha   90.00
_cell.angle_beta   90.00
_cell.angle_gamma   90.00
#
_symmetry.space_group_name_H-M   'P 1'
#
loop_
_entity.id
_entity.type
_entity.pdbx_description
1 polymer ?
#
loop_
_entity_poly.entity_id
_entity_poly.type
_entity_poly.pdbx_seq_one_letter_code
_entity_poly.pdbx_strand_id
1 'polypeptide(L)'
;MEVRITEEFSRKHPVFPVSLVKTYHKTEEDKFPSRNKIHTPQNIVEVEDSPVPVKKTMKARKIRLNGTDHRQCLVRFKNQTSEKD
;
A
#
# COMPACT_ATOMS: atom_id res chain seq x y z
N MET A 1 19.62 -26.01 -34.28
CA MET A 1 19.24 -26.48 -32.93
C MET A 1 17.74 -26.70 -32.94
N GLU A 2 17.31 -27.95 -32.74
CA GLU A 2 15.90 -28.35 -32.78
C GLU A 2 15.38 -28.45 -31.34
N VAL A 3 14.38 -27.65 -30.97
CA VAL A 3 13.77 -27.67 -29.64
C VAL A 3 12.67 -28.74 -29.65
N ARG A 4 12.93 -29.89 -29.02
CA ARG A 4 11.96 -30.97 -28.90
C ARG A 4 11.17 -30.80 -27.61
N ILE A 5 9.89 -30.47 -27.75
CA ILE A 5 8.93 -30.40 -26.65
C ILE A 5 8.56 -31.85 -26.31
N THR A 6 8.93 -32.33 -25.11
CA THR A 6 8.56 -33.67 -24.65
C THR A 6 7.06 -33.75 -24.38
N GLU A 7 6.46 -34.93 -24.64
CA GLU A 7 5.02 -35.19 -24.53
C GLU A 7 4.41 -34.90 -23.14
N GLU A 8 5.25 -34.76 -22.12
CA GLU A 8 4.87 -34.46 -20.74
C GLU A 8 4.25 -33.06 -20.55
N PHE A 9 4.40 -32.15 -21.52
CA PHE A 9 3.76 -30.82 -21.52
C PHE A 9 2.41 -30.77 -22.27
N SER A 10 1.91 -31.90 -22.76
CA SER A 10 0.69 -31.96 -23.58
C SER A 10 -0.62 -31.77 -22.80
N ARG A 11 -0.56 -31.77 -21.46
CA ARG A 11 -1.70 -31.43 -20.61
C ARG A 11 -1.89 -29.92 -20.58
N LYS A 12 -2.42 -29.38 -21.68
CA LYS A 12 -3.04 -28.06 -21.68
C LYS A 12 -4.09 -28.06 -20.58
N HIS A 13 -3.86 -27.31 -19.50
CA HIS A 13 -4.95 -26.91 -18.61
C HIS A 13 -6.04 -26.33 -19.53
N PRO A 14 -7.32 -26.71 -19.41
CA PRO A 14 -8.35 -26.06 -20.20
C PRO A 14 -8.29 -24.58 -19.87
N VAL A 15 -7.76 -23.79 -20.80
CA VAL A 15 -7.80 -22.34 -20.72
C VAL A 15 -9.24 -22.03 -21.09
N PHE A 16 -10.11 -22.05 -20.08
CA PHE A 16 -11.42 -21.45 -20.22
C PHE A 16 -11.21 -20.08 -20.85
N PRO A 17 -11.89 -19.74 -21.96
CA PRO A 17 -11.83 -18.40 -22.47
C PRO A 17 -12.42 -17.50 -21.39
N VAL A 18 -11.56 -16.91 -20.58
CA VAL A 18 -11.92 -15.75 -19.78
C VAL A 18 -12.21 -14.68 -20.80
N SER A 19 -13.49 -14.35 -20.99
CA SER A 19 -13.86 -13.14 -21.73
C SER A 19 -13.13 -11.99 -21.05
N LEU A 20 -12.10 -11.47 -21.73
CA LEU A 20 -11.30 -10.33 -21.23
C LEU A 20 -12.13 -9.04 -21.15
N VAL A 21 -13.40 -9.09 -21.53
CA VAL A 21 -14.34 -7.99 -21.48
C VAL A 21 -15.14 -8.10 -20.19
N LYS A 22 -14.73 -7.34 -19.18
CA LYS A 22 -15.61 -7.04 -18.05
C LYS A 22 -16.76 -6.16 -18.57
N THR A 23 -17.99 -6.62 -18.36
CA THR A 23 -19.17 -5.79 -18.62
C THR A 23 -19.25 -4.70 -17.56
N TYR A 24 -18.96 -3.46 -17.93
CA TYR A 24 -19.17 -2.31 -17.06
C TYR A 24 -20.66 -1.98 -17.04
N HIS A 25 -21.30 -2.16 -15.88
CA HIS A 25 -22.65 -1.68 -15.64
C HIS A 25 -22.63 -0.20 -15.27
N LYS A 26 -23.72 0.51 -15.59
CA LYS A 26 -23.93 1.87 -15.07
C LYS A 26 -24.03 1.80 -13.54
N THR A 27 -23.49 2.81 -12.87
CA THR A 27 -23.57 2.91 -11.42
C THR A 27 -25.02 3.15 -11.02
N GLU A 28 -25.58 2.26 -10.20
CA GLU A 28 -26.89 2.45 -9.57
C GLU A 28 -26.75 3.43 -8.39
N GLU A 29 -27.22 4.67 -8.56
CA GLU A 29 -27.06 5.74 -7.55
C GLU A 29 -27.82 5.43 -6.26
N ASP A 30 -29.02 4.84 -6.37
CA ASP A 30 -29.87 4.49 -5.22
C ASP A 30 -29.25 3.44 -4.30
N LYS A 31 -28.43 2.53 -4.87
CA LYS A 31 -27.78 1.46 -4.11
C LYS A 31 -26.47 1.91 -3.45
N PHE A 32 -25.82 2.94 -4.02
CA PHE A 32 -24.50 3.40 -3.58
C PHE A 32 -24.41 4.93 -3.50
N PRO A 33 -25.21 5.58 -2.64
CA PRO A 33 -25.28 7.04 -2.54
C PRO A 33 -23.96 7.70 -2.10
N SER A 34 -23.05 6.94 -1.48
CA SER A 34 -21.72 7.42 -1.09
C SER A 34 -20.73 7.53 -2.24
N ARG A 35 -20.98 6.88 -3.39
CA ARG A 35 -20.04 6.83 -4.52
C ARG A 35 -19.95 8.14 -5.31
N ASN A 36 -20.98 8.98 -5.21
CA ASN A 36 -21.04 10.30 -5.84
C ASN A 36 -20.43 11.41 -4.96
N LYS A 37 -20.00 11.09 -3.74
CA LYS A 37 -19.33 12.05 -2.87
C LYS A 37 -17.89 12.19 -3.36
N ILE A 38 -17.59 13.31 -4.00
CA ILE A 38 -16.21 13.72 -4.26
C ILE A 38 -15.56 13.91 -2.89
N HIS A 39 -14.75 12.95 -2.47
CA HIS A 39 -13.93 13.09 -1.29
C HIS A 39 -12.82 14.08 -1.62
N THR A 40 -12.95 15.31 -1.15
CA THR A 40 -11.83 16.25 -1.15
C THR A 40 -10.72 15.65 -0.28
N PRO A 41 -9.48 15.54 -0.79
CA PRO A 41 -8.38 15.09 0.04
C PRO A 41 -8.24 16.06 1.21
N GLN A 42 -8.27 15.54 2.44
CA GLN A 42 -7.97 16.35 3.61
C GLN A 42 -6.55 16.88 3.47
N ASN A 43 -6.41 18.20 3.61
CA ASN A 43 -5.11 18.84 3.65
C ASN A 43 -4.40 18.36 4.93
N ILE A 44 -3.24 17.74 4.78
CA ILE A 44 -2.45 17.29 5.92
C ILE A 44 -1.93 18.56 6.59
N VAL A 45 -2.49 18.92 7.75
CA VAL A 45 -1.92 19.98 8.57
C VAL A 45 -0.54 19.51 9.00
N GLU A 46 0.49 20.30 8.69
CA GLU A 46 1.84 20.09 9.22
C GLU A 46 1.73 20.18 10.75
N VAL A 47 1.71 19.03 11.41
CA VAL A 47 1.72 18.96 12.87
C VAL A 47 3.08 19.48 13.28
N GLU A 48 3.11 20.59 14.02
CA GLU A 48 4.35 21.12 14.58
C GLU A 48 5.11 20.00 15.30
N ASP A 49 6.44 19.97 15.13
CA ASP A 49 7.38 19.00 15.68
C ASP A 49 7.46 19.09 17.21
N SER A 50 6.36 18.79 17.89
CA SER A 50 6.38 18.52 19.31
C SER A 50 7.08 17.16 19.53
N PRO A 51 8.04 17.07 20.46
CA PRO A 51 8.80 15.84 20.66
C PRO A 51 7.88 14.74 21.19
N VAL A 52 7.49 13.81 20.30
CA VAL A 52 6.69 12.65 20.70
C VAL A 52 7.57 11.68 21.49
N PRO A 53 7.18 11.28 22.72
CA PRO A 53 7.99 10.39 23.53
C PRO A 53 8.10 8.99 22.89
N VAL A 54 9.32 8.63 22.51
CA VAL A 54 9.66 7.30 21.98
C VAL A 54 9.54 6.25 23.10
N LYS A 55 8.79 5.18 22.86
CA LYS A 55 8.63 4.07 23.81
C LYS A 55 9.82 3.11 23.76
N LYS A 56 10.27 2.74 22.55
CA LYS A 56 11.35 1.77 22.33
C LYS A 56 11.97 1.92 20.95
N THR A 57 13.29 1.84 20.86
CA THR A 57 14.01 1.70 19.59
C THR A 57 14.06 0.23 19.20
N MET A 58 13.57 -0.11 18.01
CA MET A 58 13.49 -1.50 17.54
C MET A 58 14.70 -1.91 16.71
N LYS A 59 15.12 -1.06 15.77
CA LYS A 59 16.26 -1.31 14.88
C LYS A 59 17.00 -0.01 14.64
N ALA A 60 18.31 -0.08 14.44
CA ALA A 60 19.11 1.05 14.02
C ALA A 60 20.07 0.63 12.91
N ARG A 61 20.28 1.52 11.94
CA ARG A 61 21.30 1.37 10.89
C ARG A 61 22.01 2.69 10.65
N LYS A 62 23.26 2.61 10.19
CA LYS A 62 24.05 3.79 9.80
C LYS A 62 23.88 4.01 8.31
N ILE A 63 23.57 5.24 7.90
CA ILE A 63 23.41 5.64 6.50
C ILE A 63 24.26 6.87 6.24
N ARG A 64 24.80 7.01 5.03
CA ARG A 64 25.47 8.23 4.58
C ARG A 64 24.49 9.02 3.73
N LEU A 65 24.18 10.23 4.16
CA LEU A 65 23.36 11.19 3.41
C LEU A 65 24.15 12.48 3.31
N ASN A 66 24.31 13.00 2.08
CA ASN A 66 25.04 14.24 1.77
C ASN A 66 26.46 14.29 2.36
N GLY A 67 27.18 13.17 2.35
CA GLY A 67 28.54 13.07 2.90
C GLY A 67 28.62 12.94 4.42
N THR A 68 27.49 13.03 5.13
CA THR A 68 27.43 12.94 6.59
C THR A 68 26.88 11.59 7.03
N ASP A 69 27.52 11.00 8.03
CA ASP A 69 27.10 9.76 8.67
C ASP A 69 25.90 10.00 9.59
N HIS A 70 24.74 9.43 9.25
CA HIS A 70 23.50 9.51 10.02
C HIS A 70 23.14 8.14 10.61
N ARG A 71 22.52 8.14 11.80
CA ARG A 71 21.93 6.94 12.41
C ARG A 71 20.42 6.96 12.22
N GLN A 72 19.91 6.08 11.38
CA GLN A 72 18.49 5.90 11.17
C GLN A 72 17.95 4.84 12.15
N CYS A 73 16.92 5.20 12.91
CA CYS A 73 16.30 4.33 13.91
C CYS A 73 14.83 4.05 13.57
N LEU A 74 14.43 2.79 13.62
CA LEU A 74 13.02 2.40 13.67
C LEU A 74 12.56 2.45 15.13
N VAL A 75 11.57 3.29 15.42
CA VAL A 75 11.07 3.53 16.78
C VAL A 75 9.60 3.14 16.91
N ARG A 76 9.23 2.66 18.10
CA ARG A 76 7.83 2.52 18.52
C ARG A 76 7.48 3.71 19.41
N PHE A 77 6.48 4.49 19.02
CA PHE A 77 5.95 5.56 19.85
C PHE A 77 5.04 5.01 20.95
N LYS A 78 4.87 5.75 22.07
CA LYS A 78 3.80 5.44 23.02
C LYS A 78 2.47 5.74 22.33
N ASN A 79 1.46 4.88 22.51
CA ASN A 79 0.11 5.14 22.01
C ASN A 79 -0.36 6.44 22.67
N GLN A 80 -0.38 7.56 21.93
CA GLN A 80 -1.21 8.68 22.32
C GLN A 80 -2.63 8.24 22.03
N THR A 81 -3.38 7.91 23.07
CA THR A 81 -4.84 7.83 22.93
C THR A 81 -5.29 9.20 22.48
N SER A 82 -5.93 9.26 21.31
CA SER A 82 -6.61 10.46 20.81
C SER A 82 -7.81 10.75 21.72
N GLU A 83 -7.54 11.24 22.91
CA GLU A 83 -8.53 11.85 23.80
C GLU A 83 -8.13 13.32 23.91
N LYS A 84 -8.46 14.06 22.85
CA LYS A 84 -8.66 15.51 22.90
C LYS A 84 -9.90 15.77 22.06
N ASP A 85 -10.87 16.42 22.72
CA ASP A 85 -12.26 16.67 22.35
C ASP A 85 -12.50 17.22 20.93
#